data_AF-A0A452J6R8-F1
#
_entry.id   AF-A0A452J6R8-F1
#
_cell.length_a   1.000
_cell.length_b   1.000
_cell.length_c   1.000
_cell.angle_alpha   90.00
_cell.angle_beta   90.00
_cell.angle_gamma   90.00
#
_symmetry.space_group_name_H-M   'P 1'
#
loop_
_entity.id
_entity.type
_entity.pdbx_description
1 polymer ?
#
loop_
_entity_poly.entity_id
_entity_poly.type
_entity_poly.pdbx_seq_one_letter_code
_entity_poly.pdbx_strand_id
1 'polypeptide(L)'
;MLCRLHLLPPPHGPLAARLGPVRTLWPAPGALCAELEQELLRELESAREFTSSMGRLLAGGGSGSPSGEPGQSSSVALAQGTAQTFAVWQDVQGFAPEQLAVKLVGRKVLLTGRKETQSEDGKGSFSYKYEVFKREWDVPEAVDTDRLTCSISREGQLCIEAPCLAPPALPTRNILCCALAEQIHNES
;
A
#
# COMPACT_ATOMS: atom_id res chain seq x y z
N MET A 1 15.22 8.32 -25.98
CA MET A 1 16.20 7.41 -26.62
C MET A 1 15.54 6.03 -26.72
N LEU A 2 14.79 5.78 -27.79
CA LEU A 2 14.13 4.49 -28.04
C LEU A 2 14.93 3.78 -29.14
N CYS A 3 15.54 2.64 -28.80
CA CYS A 3 16.31 1.83 -29.74
C CYS A 3 15.36 1.12 -30.72
N ARG A 4 15.54 1.41 -32.01
CA ARG A 4 14.81 0.84 -33.14
C ARG A 4 15.47 -0.49 -33.51
N LEU A 5 14.87 -1.62 -33.12
CA LEU A 5 15.31 -2.94 -33.59
C LEU A 5 14.75 -3.16 -35.00
N HIS A 6 15.61 -2.99 -36.01
CA HIS A 6 15.33 -3.43 -37.38
C HIS A 6 15.53 -4.95 -37.46
N LEU A 7 14.43 -5.71 -37.52
CA LEU A 7 14.51 -7.10 -37.94
C LEU A 7 14.71 -7.16 -39.46
N LEU A 8 15.91 -7.61 -39.86
CA LEU A 8 16.26 -7.96 -41.22
C LEU A 8 15.51 -9.23 -41.64
N PRO A 9 14.90 -9.30 -42.84
CA PRO A 9 14.33 -10.55 -43.35
C PRO A 9 15.43 -11.54 -43.75
N PRO A 10 15.22 -12.86 -43.58
CA PRO A 10 16.22 -13.87 -43.94
C PRO A 10 16.35 -14.02 -45.46
N PRO A 11 17.55 -14.39 -45.97
CA PRO A 11 17.78 -14.60 -47.40
C PRO A 11 17.04 -15.83 -47.92
N HIS A 12 16.36 -15.65 -49.03
CA HIS A 12 15.65 -16.69 -49.77
C HIS A 12 16.67 -17.59 -50.49
N GLY A 13 16.89 -18.80 -49.97
CA GLY A 13 17.60 -19.88 -50.65
C GLY A 13 16.62 -20.89 -51.26
N PRO A 14 16.89 -21.46 -52.46
CA PRO A 14 15.95 -22.33 -53.15
C PRO A 14 16.11 -23.77 -52.68
N LEU A 15 15.64 -24.09 -51.49
CA LEU A 15 15.52 -25.48 -51.02
C LEU A 15 14.16 -25.68 -50.34
N ALA A 16 13.08 -25.44 -51.09
CA ALA A 16 11.72 -25.70 -50.64
C ALA A 16 10.95 -26.48 -51.71
N ALA A 17 11.40 -27.69 -51.99
CA ALA A 17 10.64 -28.66 -52.77
C ALA A 17 10.67 -30.03 -52.10
N ARG A 18 10.32 -30.12 -50.80
CA ARG A 18 10.06 -31.43 -50.16
C ARG A 18 9.38 -31.45 -48.77
N LEU A 19 8.61 -30.44 -48.38
CA LEU A 19 7.76 -30.56 -47.19
C LEU A 19 6.33 -30.12 -47.55
N GLY A 20 5.38 -31.06 -47.40
CA GLY A 20 3.95 -30.84 -47.65
C GLY A 20 3.33 -29.81 -46.69
N PRO A 21 2.00 -29.63 -46.70
CA PRO A 21 1.35 -28.57 -45.93
C PRO A 21 1.47 -28.89 -44.45
N VAL A 22 2.49 -28.32 -43.80
CA VAL A 22 2.53 -28.21 -42.34
C VAL A 22 1.34 -27.35 -41.98
N ARG A 23 0.27 -28.01 -41.51
CA ARG A 23 -0.84 -27.33 -40.87
C ARG A 23 -0.25 -26.55 -39.70
N THR A 24 -0.32 -25.23 -39.80
CA THR A 24 -0.06 -24.33 -38.68
C THR A 24 -1.13 -24.62 -37.62
N LEU A 25 -0.80 -25.46 -36.64
CA LEU A 25 -1.60 -25.68 -35.43
C LEU A 25 -1.52 -24.47 -34.46
N TRP A 26 -0.82 -23.41 -34.86
CA TRP A 26 -0.70 -22.18 -34.08
C TRP A 26 -1.86 -21.23 -34.44
N PRO A 27 -2.62 -20.73 -33.44
CA PRO A 27 -3.60 -19.68 -33.69
C PRO A 27 -2.91 -18.47 -34.33
N ALA A 28 -3.59 -17.82 -35.27
CA ALA A 28 -3.06 -16.59 -35.86
C ALA A 28 -2.65 -15.61 -34.73
N PRO A 29 -1.53 -14.88 -34.84
CA PRO A 29 -1.03 -14.01 -33.78
C PRO A 29 -2.05 -12.99 -33.23
N GLY A 30 -3.13 -12.67 -33.98
CA GLY A 30 -4.23 -11.81 -33.53
C GLY A 30 -5.35 -12.52 -32.76
N ALA A 31 -5.44 -13.85 -32.81
CA ALA A 31 -6.49 -14.61 -32.12
C ALA A 31 -6.29 -14.62 -30.60
N LEU A 32 -5.03 -14.67 -30.14
CA LEU A 32 -4.70 -14.64 -28.70
C LEU A 32 -4.94 -13.25 -28.09
N CYS A 33 -4.71 -12.17 -28.83
CA CYS A 33 -5.04 -10.82 -28.36
C CYS A 33 -6.55 -10.60 -28.27
N ALA A 34 -7.32 -11.05 -29.27
CA ALA A 34 -8.78 -10.91 -29.25
C ALA A 34 -9.43 -11.69 -28.09
N GLU A 35 -8.93 -12.90 -27.79
CA GLU A 35 -9.44 -13.72 -26.69
C GLU A 35 -9.14 -13.08 -25.31
N LEU A 36 -7.95 -12.50 -25.15
CA LEU A 36 -7.58 -11.78 -23.92
C LEU A 36 -8.37 -10.48 -23.73
N GLU A 37 -8.60 -9.72 -24.80
CA GLU A 37 -9.42 -8.50 -24.75
C GLU A 37 -10.88 -8.82 -24.39
N GLN A 38 -11.42 -9.94 -24.88
CA GLN A 38 -12.77 -10.37 -24.55
C GLN A 38 -12.90 -10.80 -23.09
N GLU A 39 -11.93 -11.52 -22.52
CA GLU A 39 -12.00 -11.91 -21.11
C GLU A 39 -11.87 -10.68 -20.19
N LEU A 40 -10.99 -9.73 -20.54
CA LEU A 40 -10.83 -8.50 -19.77
C LEU A 40 -12.10 -7.61 -19.79
N LEU A 41 -12.78 -7.52 -20.93
CA LEU A 41 -14.05 -6.77 -21.04
C LEU A 41 -15.18 -7.47 -20.28
N ARG A 42 -15.23 -8.80 -20.30
CA ARG A 42 -16.21 -9.60 -19.55
C ARG A 42 -16.05 -9.44 -18.04
N GLU A 43 -14.81 -9.47 -17.56
CA GLU A 43 -14.48 -9.25 -16.15
C GLU A 43 -14.84 -7.82 -15.71
N LEU A 44 -14.58 -6.81 -16.55
CA LEU A 44 -14.94 -5.42 -16.27
C LEU A 44 -16.46 -5.21 -16.22
N GLU A 45 -17.21 -5.87 -17.11
CA GLU A 45 -18.67 -5.85 -17.11
C GLU A 45 -19.23 -6.53 -15.85
N SER A 46 -18.69 -7.68 -15.47
CA SER A 46 -19.06 -8.37 -14.23
C SER A 46 -18.77 -7.53 -12.99
N ALA A 47 -17.60 -6.88 -12.93
CA ALA A 47 -17.26 -5.96 -11.85
C ALA A 47 -18.21 -4.75 -11.78
N ARG A 48 -18.65 -4.25 -12.94
CA ARG A 48 -19.64 -3.16 -13.03
C ARG A 48 -21.01 -3.61 -12.53
N GLU A 49 -21.45 -4.81 -12.90
CA GLU A 49 -22.69 -5.41 -12.41
C GLU A 49 -22.67 -5.63 -10.89
N PHE A 50 -21.58 -6.17 -10.37
CA PHE A 50 -21.37 -6.35 -8.93
C PHE A 50 -21.41 -5.01 -8.18
N THR A 51 -20.74 -3.98 -8.72
CA THR A 51 -20.75 -2.62 -8.15
C THR A 51 -22.15 -2.01 -8.19
N SER A 52 -22.92 -2.25 -9.24
CA SER A 52 -24.31 -1.80 -9.35
C SER A 52 -25.25 -2.54 -8.38
N SER A 53 -25.02 -3.85 -8.18
CA SER A 53 -25.73 -4.69 -7.22
C SER A 53 -25.45 -4.24 -5.78
N MET A 54 -24.21 -3.90 -5.47
CA MET A 54 -23.79 -3.40 -4.17
C MET A 54 -24.28 -1.97 -3.91
N GLY A 55 -24.31 -1.11 -4.93
CA GLY A 55 -24.87 0.24 -4.85
C GLY A 55 -26.37 0.26 -4.48
N ARG A 56 -27.12 -0.77 -4.87
CA ARG A 56 -28.54 -0.93 -4.46
C ARG A 56 -28.71 -1.25 -2.98
N LEU A 57 -27.74 -1.92 -2.35
CA LEU A 57 -27.76 -2.17 -0.91
C LEU A 57 -27.38 -0.93 -0.09
N LEU A 58 -26.54 -0.06 -0.65
CA LEU A 58 -26.08 1.16 0.02
C LEU A 58 -27.00 2.37 -0.20
N ALA A 59 -27.84 2.36 -1.24
CA ALA A 59 -28.79 3.45 -1.54
C ALA A 59 -30.16 3.31 -0.82
N GLY A 60 -30.38 2.24 -0.06
CA GLY A 60 -31.62 2.00 0.69
C GLY A 60 -31.44 2.21 2.19
N GLY A 61 -31.42 3.46 2.66
CA GLY A 61 -31.41 3.73 4.10
C GLY A 61 -31.04 5.15 4.49
N GLY A 62 -31.89 6.12 4.19
CA GLY A 62 -31.83 7.44 4.82
C GLY A 62 -32.73 7.48 6.06
N SER A 63 -32.15 7.71 7.24
CA SER A 63 -32.70 8.60 8.29
C SER A 63 -31.73 8.68 9.48
N GLY A 64 -31.16 9.85 9.71
CA GLY A 64 -30.39 10.18 10.91
C GLY A 64 -29.21 11.12 10.66
N SER A 65 -29.39 12.40 10.94
CA SER A 65 -28.34 13.41 11.16
C SER A 65 -28.78 14.26 12.36
N PRO A 66 -27.96 15.16 12.90
CA PRO A 66 -26.54 15.09 13.26
C PRO A 66 -26.32 15.43 14.77
N SER A 67 -25.22 14.96 15.37
CA SER A 67 -24.63 15.52 16.61
C SER A 67 -23.19 15.00 16.65
N GLY A 68 -22.15 15.80 16.79
CA GLY A 68 -22.05 16.93 17.69
C GLY A 68 -21.19 16.51 18.86
N GLU A 69 -19.91 16.89 18.75
CA GLU A 69 -18.90 17.02 19.80
C GLU A 69 -17.83 15.91 20.04
N PRO A 70 -16.57 16.34 20.21
CA PRO A 70 -15.40 15.53 20.55
C PRO A 70 -15.19 15.45 22.07
N GLY A 71 -14.40 14.48 22.51
CA GLY A 71 -13.59 14.65 23.73
C GLY A 71 -13.78 13.61 24.85
N GLN A 72 -12.62 13.10 25.26
CA GLN A 72 -12.21 12.71 26.62
C GLN A 72 -12.74 11.34 27.12
N SER A 73 -11.95 10.51 27.80
CA SER A 73 -10.89 10.87 28.73
C SER A 73 -9.75 9.85 28.79
N SER A 74 -8.56 10.42 28.78
CA SER A 74 -7.33 9.97 29.40
C SER A 74 -7.50 9.40 30.81
N SER A 75 -6.74 8.36 31.14
CA SER A 75 -5.81 8.31 32.29
C SER A 75 -5.10 6.93 32.26
N VAL A 76 -3.82 6.74 32.58
CA VAL A 76 -2.91 7.45 33.46
C VAL A 76 -1.49 7.47 32.88
N ALA A 77 -0.77 8.54 33.23
CA ALA A 77 0.60 8.82 32.82
C ALA A 77 1.62 7.80 33.35
N LEU A 78 2.56 7.42 32.48
CA LEU A 78 3.94 7.20 32.91
C LEU A 78 4.76 8.38 32.38
N ALA A 79 4.94 9.39 33.21
CA ALA A 79 5.89 10.47 32.95
C ALA A 79 7.31 9.91 33.10
N GLN A 80 7.76 9.22 32.07
CA GLN A 80 9.18 9.06 31.78
C GLN A 80 9.43 10.03 30.63
N GLY A 81 10.05 11.17 30.91
CA GLY A 81 10.37 12.11 29.84
C GLY A 81 11.16 11.38 28.76
N THR A 82 10.78 11.54 27.49
CA THR A 82 11.64 11.68 26.30
C THR A 82 10.87 11.39 25.00
N ALA A 83 11.04 12.27 24.01
CA ALA A 83 10.76 12.13 22.58
C ALA A 83 9.44 11.46 22.13
N GLN A 84 8.53 12.25 21.53
CA GLN A 84 7.49 11.70 20.66
C GLN A 84 8.16 10.89 19.54
N THR A 85 7.67 9.68 19.25
CA THR A 85 8.19 8.83 18.17
C THR A 85 7.08 8.54 17.17
N PHE A 86 7.44 8.54 15.88
CA PHE A 86 6.60 8.04 14.81
C PHE A 86 6.80 6.53 14.72
N ALA A 87 5.70 5.76 14.65
CA ALA A 87 5.75 4.32 14.47
C ALA A 87 4.56 3.85 13.61
N VAL A 88 4.83 2.97 12.65
CA VAL A 88 3.83 2.28 11.85
C VAL A 88 4.06 0.77 11.89
N TRP A 89 2.97 0.02 11.93
CA TRP A 89 2.96 -1.43 12.05
C TRP A 89 2.25 -2.04 10.86
N GLN A 90 2.83 -3.08 10.27
CA GLN A 90 2.26 -3.79 9.13
C GLN A 90 2.42 -5.30 9.30
N ASP A 91 1.32 -6.03 9.18
CA ASP A 91 1.38 -7.49 9.06
C ASP A 91 1.98 -7.86 7.69
N VAL A 92 3.03 -8.68 7.72
CA VAL A 92 3.75 -9.19 6.55
C VAL A 92 3.87 -10.71 6.59
N GLN A 93 2.93 -11.38 7.26
CA GLN A 93 2.91 -12.85 7.35
C GLN A 93 2.91 -13.47 5.95
N GLY A 94 3.73 -14.50 5.76
CA GLY A 94 3.87 -15.21 4.49
C GLY A 94 4.93 -14.65 3.53
N PHE A 95 5.59 -13.54 3.86
CA PHE A 95 6.79 -13.04 3.17
C PHE A 95 8.02 -13.23 4.05
N ALA A 96 9.12 -13.68 3.45
CA ALA A 96 10.41 -13.72 4.13
C ALA A 96 11.03 -12.30 4.19
N PRO A 97 11.87 -11.98 5.19
CA PRO A 97 12.49 -10.65 5.29
C PRO A 97 13.23 -10.21 4.01
N GLU A 98 13.83 -11.15 3.27
CA GLU A 98 14.56 -10.92 2.03
C GLU A 98 13.63 -10.56 0.86
N GLN A 99 12.35 -10.93 0.98
CA GLN A 99 11.30 -10.64 0.00
C GLN A 99 10.67 -9.26 0.24
N LEU A 100 11.03 -8.57 1.31
CA LEU A 100 10.53 -7.26 1.70
C LEU A 100 11.56 -6.17 1.41
N ALA A 101 11.09 -5.02 0.98
CA ALA A 101 11.91 -3.83 0.76
C ALA A 101 11.19 -2.60 1.31
N VAL A 102 11.83 -1.92 2.25
CA VAL A 102 11.39 -0.62 2.76
C VAL A 102 12.26 0.46 2.12
N LYS A 103 11.61 1.50 1.57
CA LYS A 103 12.29 2.64 0.94
C LYS A 103 11.67 3.94 1.41
N LEU A 104 12.50 4.93 1.69
CA LEU A 104 12.06 6.31 1.86
C LEU A 104 12.19 7.04 0.52
N VAL A 105 11.09 7.60 0.03
CA VAL A 105 11.05 8.40 -1.19
C VAL A 105 10.47 9.77 -0.84
N GLY A 106 11.33 10.79 -0.76
CA GLY A 106 10.94 12.11 -0.25
C GLY A 106 10.51 12.02 1.21
N ARG A 107 9.21 12.27 1.48
CA ARG A 107 8.59 12.15 2.81
C ARG A 107 7.59 10.99 2.90
N LYS A 108 7.76 9.95 2.08
CA LYS A 108 6.90 8.77 2.04
C LYS A 108 7.70 7.51 2.26
N VAL A 109 7.25 6.66 3.17
CA VAL A 109 7.81 5.32 3.37
C VAL A 109 7.03 4.34 2.52
N LEU A 110 7.72 3.65 1.62
CA LEU A 110 7.19 2.64 0.72
C LEU A 110 7.71 1.26 1.15
N LEU A 111 6.80 0.40 1.58
CA LEU A 111 7.05 -1.03 1.78
C LEU A 111 6.58 -1.79 0.55
N THR A 112 7.44 -2.66 0.00
CA THR A 112 7.11 -3.56 -1.09
C THR A 112 7.49 -4.98 -0.70
N GLY A 113 6.59 -5.94 -0.86
CA GLY A 113 6.92 -7.37 -0.79
C GLY A 113 6.79 -8.02 -2.16
N ARG A 114 7.71 -8.94 -2.47
CA ARG A 114 7.71 -9.72 -3.72
C ARG A 114 8.07 -11.16 -3.41
N LYS A 115 7.17 -12.08 -3.72
CA LYS A 115 7.34 -13.50 -3.47
C LYS A 115 7.08 -14.29 -4.73
N GLU A 116 7.97 -15.24 -4.98
CA GLU A 116 7.91 -16.17 -6.08
C GLU A 116 7.86 -17.58 -5.49
N THR A 117 6.89 -18.39 -5.89
CA THR A 117 6.73 -19.76 -5.40
C THR A 117 6.52 -20.68 -6.58
N GLN A 118 7.41 -21.66 -6.71
CA GLN A 118 7.27 -22.76 -7.65
C GLN A 118 6.85 -24.00 -6.86
N SER A 119 5.77 -24.63 -7.29
CA SER A 119 5.29 -25.88 -6.71
C SER A 119 5.26 -26.96 -7.79
N GLU A 120 5.74 -28.15 -7.47
CA GLU A 120 5.67 -29.31 -8.35
C GLU A 120 4.64 -30.29 -7.80
N ASP A 121 3.66 -30.65 -8.63
CA ASP A 121 2.78 -31.77 -8.34
C ASP A 121 3.54 -33.07 -8.63
N GLY A 122 3.37 -34.10 -7.80
CA GLY A 122 4.01 -35.42 -7.96
C GLY A 122 3.68 -36.17 -9.27
N LYS A 123 2.92 -35.54 -10.17
CA LYS A 123 2.65 -35.98 -11.56
C LYS A 123 3.51 -35.27 -12.60
N GLY A 124 4.50 -34.46 -12.20
CA GLY A 124 5.40 -33.72 -13.10
C GLY A 124 4.81 -32.43 -13.66
N SER A 125 3.79 -31.87 -13.01
CA SER A 125 3.24 -30.55 -13.34
C SER A 125 3.89 -29.52 -12.43
N PHE A 126 4.26 -28.36 -12.98
CA PHE A 126 4.82 -27.24 -12.22
C PHE A 126 3.81 -26.08 -12.24
N SER A 127 3.53 -25.52 -11.08
CA SER A 127 2.78 -24.26 -10.95
C SER A 127 3.72 -23.17 -10.42
N TYR A 128 3.49 -21.96 -10.92
CA TYR A 128 4.27 -20.79 -10.60
C TYR A 128 3.36 -19.69 -10.09
N LYS A 129 3.66 -19.16 -8.90
CA LYS A 129 2.90 -18.08 -8.27
C LYS A 129 3.83 -16.91 -7.98
N TYR A 130 3.44 -15.72 -8.45
CA TYR A 130 4.14 -14.47 -8.18
C TYR A 130 3.21 -13.52 -7.43
N GLU A 131 3.59 -13.13 -6.22
CA GLU A 131 2.81 -12.28 -5.32
C GLU A 131 3.56 -10.97 -5.06
N VAL A 132 2.87 -9.85 -5.21
CA VAL A 132 3.42 -8.52 -4.93
C VAL A 132 2.45 -7.73 -4.08
N PHE A 133 2.95 -7.10 -3.02
CA PHE A 133 2.20 -6.09 -2.28
C PHE A 133 2.99 -4.80 -2.16
N LYS A 134 2.27 -3.69 -2.02
CA LYS A 134 2.84 -2.36 -1.79
C LYS A 134 2.02 -1.61 -0.76
N ARG A 135 2.69 -0.95 0.17
CA ARG A 135 2.10 -0.07 1.18
C ARG A 135 2.91 1.20 1.31
N GLU A 136 2.22 2.32 1.48
CA GLU A 136 2.82 3.64 1.58
C GLU A 136 2.27 4.37 2.81
N TRP A 137 3.15 5.08 3.52
CA TRP A 137 2.80 5.97 4.62
C TRP A 137 3.48 7.32 4.44
N ASP A 138 2.73 8.39 4.65
CA ASP A 138 3.26 9.75 4.73
C ASP A 138 3.98 9.97 6.07
N VAL A 139 5.18 10.56 6.01
CA VAL A 139 6.02 10.86 7.16
C VAL A 139 5.89 12.36 7.49
N PRO A 140 5.25 12.72 8.62
CA PRO A 140 5.07 14.12 9.02
C PRO A 140 6.39 14.85 9.17
N GLU A 141 6.49 16.13 8.82
CA GLU A 141 7.73 16.92 8.83
C GLU A 141 8.45 16.93 10.20
N ALA A 142 7.70 16.79 11.29
CA ALA A 142 8.24 16.68 12.64
C ALA A 142 9.06 15.40 12.90
N VAL A 143 9.13 14.45 11.98
CA VAL A 143 9.86 13.18 12.14
C VAL A 143 11.25 13.25 11.51
N ASP A 144 12.25 12.79 12.25
CA ASP A 144 13.64 12.64 11.79
C ASP A 144 13.76 11.41 10.88
N THR A 145 13.84 11.64 9.57
CA THR A 145 13.92 10.57 8.56
C THR A 145 15.29 9.88 8.50
N ASP A 146 16.37 10.51 8.98
CA ASP A 146 17.71 9.91 8.97
C ASP A 146 17.83 8.82 10.04
N ARG A 147 17.01 8.90 11.09
CA ARG A 147 16.98 7.95 12.21
C ARG A 147 15.84 6.94 12.10
N LEU A 148 15.33 6.73 10.89
CA LEU A 148 14.28 5.76 10.64
C LEU A 148 14.83 4.33 10.69
N THR A 149 14.22 3.50 11.52
CA THR A 149 14.58 2.09 11.72
C THR A 149 13.43 1.20 11.27
N CYS A 150 13.76 -0.01 10.82
CA CYS A 150 12.78 -1.05 10.53
C CYS A 150 13.15 -2.35 11.24
N SER A 151 12.17 -3.01 11.83
CA SER A 151 12.32 -4.32 12.46
C SER A 151 11.15 -5.22 12.12
N ILE A 152 11.36 -6.53 12.17
CA ILE A 152 10.33 -7.54 11.94
C ILE A 152 10.32 -8.51 13.12
N SER A 153 9.14 -8.74 13.69
CA SER A 153 8.95 -9.70 14.78
C SER A 153 8.88 -11.14 14.26
N ARG A 154 9.00 -12.13 15.15
CA ARG A 154 8.93 -13.56 14.78
C ARG A 154 7.53 -13.95 14.29
N GLU A 155 6.52 -13.20 14.71
CA GLU A 155 5.12 -13.35 14.37
C GLU A 155 4.78 -12.71 13.00
N GLY A 156 5.77 -12.13 12.31
CA GLY A 156 5.57 -11.52 11.00
C GLY A 156 4.99 -10.10 11.05
N GLN A 157 5.18 -9.39 12.16
CA GLN A 157 4.80 -7.99 12.28
C GLN A 157 6.01 -7.09 12.00
N LEU A 158 5.91 -6.25 10.97
CA LEU A 158 6.91 -5.26 10.62
C LEU A 158 6.61 -3.93 11.32
N CYS A 159 7.62 -3.38 12.00
CA CYS A 159 7.59 -2.06 12.62
C CYS A 159 8.57 -1.13 11.90
N ILE A 160 8.10 0.06 11.53
CA ILE A 160 8.95 1.15 11.07
C ILE A 160 8.77 2.30 12.06
N GLU A 161 9.86 2.75 12.66
CA GLU A 161 9.83 3.80 13.66
C GLU A 161 10.93 4.83 13.47
N ALA A 162 10.71 6.03 13.98
CA ALA A 162 11.66 7.13 13.94
C ALA A 162 11.38 8.13 15.07
N PRO A 163 12.41 8.77 15.65
CA PRO A 163 12.20 9.83 16.63
C PRO A 163 11.62 11.08 15.96
N CYS A 164 10.74 11.78 16.66
CA CYS A 164 10.35 13.13 16.25
C CYS A 164 11.51 14.10 16.57
N LEU A 165 11.74 15.02 15.64
CA LEU A 165 12.55 16.21 15.84
C LEU A 165 11.97 16.95 17.06
N ALA A 166 12.83 17.31 18.01
CA ALA A 166 12.41 17.98 19.23
C ALA A 166 11.60 19.25 18.88
N PRO A 167 10.46 19.51 19.55
CA PRO A 167 9.76 20.76 19.32
C PRO A 167 10.73 21.92 19.66
N PRO A 168 10.75 23.01 18.85
CA PRO A 168 11.47 24.20 19.24
C PRO A 168 10.94 24.61 20.61
N ALA A 169 11.85 24.86 21.56
CA ALA A 169 11.51 25.25 22.92
C ALA A 169 10.55 26.45 22.87
N LEU A 170 9.26 26.22 23.06
CA LEU A 170 8.29 27.32 23.12
C LEU A 170 8.63 28.14 24.35
N PRO A 171 8.86 29.46 24.21
CA PRO A 171 9.11 30.31 25.36
C PRO A 171 7.90 30.23 26.29
N THR A 172 8.13 29.67 27.47
CA THR A 172 7.09 29.51 28.50
C THR A 172 6.67 30.90 28.95
N ARG A 173 5.47 31.35 28.57
CA ARG A 173 4.92 32.63 29.04
C ARG A 173 4.01 32.34 30.23
N ASN A 174 4.41 32.83 31.39
CA ASN A 174 3.66 32.81 32.62
C ASN A 174 2.36 33.61 32.47
N ILE A 175 1.21 32.93 32.61
CA ILE A 175 -0.12 33.55 32.60
C ILE A 175 -0.45 33.95 34.04
N LEU A 176 -0.55 35.25 34.30
CA LEU A 176 -0.94 35.79 35.60
C LEU A 176 -2.47 35.68 35.76
N CYS A 177 -2.94 34.96 36.78
CA CYS A 177 -4.37 34.91 37.12
C CYS A 177 -4.81 36.26 37.71
N CYS A 178 -5.27 37.19 36.88
CA CYS A 178 -5.78 38.50 37.35
C CYS A 178 -7.27 38.50 37.74
N ALA A 179 -7.94 37.36 37.90
CA ALA A 179 -9.38 37.34 38.13
C ALA A 179 -9.78 36.43 39.28
N LEU A 180 -9.36 36.75 40.52
CA LEU A 180 -10.08 36.38 41.76
C LEU A 180 -9.62 37.31 42.91
N ALA A 181 -9.79 38.62 42.76
CA ALA A 181 -9.84 39.53 43.88
C ALA A 181 -10.94 40.55 43.60
N GLU A 182 -11.74 40.84 44.62
CA GLU A 182 -12.92 41.71 44.61
C GLU A 182 -14.23 41.06 44.13
N GLN A 183 -14.83 40.26 45.04
CA GLN A 183 -16.24 40.43 45.38
C GLN A 183 -16.51 39.81 46.78
N ILE A 184 -15.81 40.29 47.81
CA ILE A 184 -16.21 40.09 49.21
C ILE A 184 -16.49 41.48 49.79
N HIS A 185 -17.56 42.13 49.34
CA HIS A 185 -18.26 43.13 50.12
C HIS A 185 -19.65 43.32 49.52
N ASN A 186 -20.65 43.36 50.40
CA ASN A 186 -22.05 43.67 50.15
C ASN A 186 -22.97 42.48 49.83
N GLU A 187 -23.53 41.85 50.86
CA GLU A 187 -24.87 42.23 51.36
C GLU A 187 -25.04 41.74 52.81
N SER A 188 -25.56 42.64 53.64
CA SER A 188 -26.03 42.42 55.02
C SER A 188 -27.48 41.95 55.02
#